data_AF-A0A6D2IFG0-F1
#
_entry.id   AF-A0A6D2IFG0-F1
#
_cell.length_a   1.000
_cell.length_b   1.000
_cell.length_c   1.000
_cell.angle_alpha   90.00
_cell.angle_beta   90.00
_cell.angle_gamma   90.00
#
_symmetry.space_group_name_H-M   'P 1'
#
loop_
_entity.id
_entity.type
_entity.pdbx_description
1 polymer ?
#
loop_
_entity_poly.entity_id
_entity_poly.type
_entity_poly.pdbx_seq_one_letter_code
_entity_poly.pdbx_strand_id
1 'polypeptide(L)'
;MGASISPVSGFNKSQYDISITIWKDPKEGHWWMQFGDGYVLGYWPSFLFSYLADSASIVEWGGEVVNMEEDGHHTTTQMGSGQLPDAGFTKASYLRNIQVVDSSNNLKEPKGLNTFTEKSSCFTE
;
A
#
# COMPACT_ATOMS: atom_id res chain seq x y z
N MET A 1 2.07 -12.73 -14.03
CA MET A 1 2.71 -13.43 -12.89
C MET A 1 2.04 -12.95 -11.62
N GLY A 2 1.96 -13.79 -10.60
CA GLY A 2 1.37 -13.47 -9.30
C GLY A 2 1.78 -14.52 -8.29
N ALA A 3 1.65 -14.22 -7.00
CA ALA A 3 1.94 -15.12 -5.91
C ALA A 3 0.77 -15.13 -4.93
N SER A 4 0.50 -16.27 -4.30
CA SER A 4 -0.42 -16.33 -3.17
C SER A 4 0.26 -15.80 -1.91
N ILE A 5 -0.50 -15.08 -1.09
CA ILE A 5 -0.05 -14.62 0.22
C ILE A 5 -0.58 -15.61 1.26
N SER A 6 0.32 -16.20 2.04
CA SER A 6 -0.01 -17.13 3.13
C SER A 6 1.07 -17.07 4.20
N PRO A 7 0.72 -17.14 5.49
CA PRO A 7 -0.65 -17.12 6.04
C PRO A 7 -1.31 -15.74 5.93
N VAL A 8 -2.64 -15.69 6.08
CA VAL A 8 -3.42 -14.44 6.08
C VAL A 8 -4.01 -14.15 7.47
N SER A 9 -4.10 -12.87 7.81
CA SER A 9 -4.71 -12.38 9.05
C SER A 9 -6.22 -12.66 9.07
N GLY A 10 -6.80 -12.84 10.26
CA GLY A 10 -8.25 -13.00 10.43
C GLY A 10 -8.80 -12.23 11.62
N PHE A 11 -10.09 -11.88 11.57
CA PHE A 11 -10.78 -11.18 12.64
C PHE A 11 -10.76 -11.99 13.95
N ASN A 12 -10.28 -11.37 15.05
CA ASN A 12 -10.05 -12.02 16.34
C ASN A 12 -9.17 -13.29 16.25
N LYS A 13 -8.26 -13.35 15.27
CA LYS A 13 -7.31 -14.46 15.08
C LYS A 13 -5.88 -13.92 15.03
N SER A 14 -4.94 -14.81 14.70
CA SER A 14 -3.56 -14.43 14.41
C SER A 14 -3.50 -13.33 13.34
N GLN A 15 -2.65 -12.35 13.60
CA GLN A 15 -2.36 -11.25 12.70
C GLN A 15 -0.93 -11.41 12.18
N TYR A 16 -0.78 -11.27 10.87
CA TYR A 16 0.48 -11.42 10.16
C TYR A 16 0.77 -10.13 9.40
N ASP A 17 2.03 -9.74 9.43
CA ASP A 17 2.55 -8.63 8.64
C ASP A 17 3.15 -9.16 7.34
N ILE A 18 2.97 -8.39 6.27
CA ILE A 18 3.74 -8.56 5.04
C ILE A 18 4.57 -7.30 4.80
N SER A 19 5.75 -7.47 4.23
CA SER A 19 6.59 -6.36 3.79
C SER A 19 6.55 -6.28 2.28
N ILE A 20 6.37 -5.08 1.75
CA ILE A 20 6.42 -4.80 0.30
C ILE A 20 7.38 -3.64 0.10
N THR A 21 8.34 -3.83 -0.80
CA THR A 21 9.29 -2.79 -1.21
C THR A 21 9.14 -2.58 -2.71
N ILE A 22 8.93 -1.33 -3.12
CA ILE A 22 8.98 -0.91 -4.51
C ILE A 22 10.10 0.11 -4.64
N TRP A 23 11.03 -0.12 -5.57
CA TRP A 23 12.15 0.79 -5.79
C TRP A 23 12.54 0.82 -7.26
N LYS A 24 13.20 1.92 -7.65
CA LYS A 24 13.84 2.05 -8.95
C LYS A 24 15.32 1.74 -8.79
N ASP A 25 15.82 0.74 -9.51
CA ASP A 25 17.24 0.39 -9.47
C ASP A 25 18.08 1.54 -10.06
N PRO A 26 19.04 2.11 -9.30
CA PRO A 26 19.90 3.19 -9.81
C PRO A 26 20.86 2.73 -10.93
N LYS A 27 21.08 1.43 -11.12
CA LYS A 27 21.97 0.91 -12.16
C LYS A 27 21.27 0.75 -13.50
N GLU A 28 20.18 -0.01 -13.53
CA GLU A 28 19.44 -0.28 -14.76
C GLU A 28 18.32 0.74 -15.02
N GLY A 29 17.91 1.49 -14.00
CA GLY A 29 16.82 2.47 -14.12
C GLY A 29 15.44 1.81 -14.26
N HIS A 30 15.27 0.58 -13.78
CA HIS A 30 14.00 -0.16 -13.85
C HIS A 30 13.33 -0.25 -12.49
N TRP A 31 12.01 -0.43 -12.48
CA TRP A 31 11.24 -0.58 -11.26
C TRP A 31 11.17 -2.04 -10.85
N TRP A 32 11.30 -2.28 -9.56
CA TRP A 32 11.27 -3.60 -8.94
C TRP A 32 10.26 -3.61 -7.81
N MET A 33 9.63 -4.75 -7.60
CA MET A 33 8.80 -5.02 -6.43
C MET A 33 9.28 -6.29 -5.76
N GLN A 34 9.46 -6.21 -4.44
CA GLN A 34 9.87 -7.30 -3.57
C GLN A 34 8.83 -7.51 -2.49
N PHE A 35 8.61 -8.78 -2.15
CA PHE A 35 7.81 -9.22 -1.02
C PHE A 35 8.71 -9.85 0.04
N GLY A 36 8.54 -9.43 1.29
CA GLY A 36 9.37 -9.88 2.39
C GLY A 36 10.85 -9.56 2.18
N ASP A 37 11.70 -10.46 2.64
CA ASP A 37 13.15 -10.36 2.48
C ASP A 37 13.61 -11.26 1.33
N GLY A 38 13.99 -10.65 0.20
CA GLY A 38 14.63 -11.33 -0.93
C GLY A 38 13.72 -11.76 -2.09
N TYR A 39 12.39 -11.83 -1.93
CA TYR A 39 11.53 -12.39 -2.98
C TYR A 39 11.05 -11.33 -3.99
N VAL A 40 11.68 -11.27 -5.17
CA VAL A 40 11.29 -10.37 -6.25
C VAL A 40 10.02 -10.89 -6.94
N LEU A 41 8.95 -10.10 -6.89
CA LEU A 41 7.64 -10.41 -7.47
C LEU A 41 7.38 -9.67 -8.78
N GLY A 42 7.97 -8.49 -8.94
CA GLY A 42 7.67 -7.59 -10.04
C GLY A 42 8.90 -6.92 -10.59
N TYR A 43 8.86 -6.72 -11.91
CA TYR A 43 9.87 -6.02 -12.68
C TYR A 43 9.16 -5.24 -13.78
N TRP A 44 9.43 -3.95 -13.86
CA TRP A 44 8.89 -3.06 -14.88
C TRP A 44 10.00 -2.18 -15.44
N PRO A 45 10.37 -2.36 -16.72
CA PRO A 45 11.22 -1.42 -17.42
C PRO A 45 10.65 0.00 -17.37
N SER A 46 11.51 1.00 -17.20
CA SER A 46 11.10 2.41 -17.08
C SER A 46 10.33 2.94 -18.28
N PHE A 47 10.64 2.45 -19.49
CA PHE A 47 9.97 2.88 -20.72
C PHE A 47 8.47 2.53 -20.76
N LEU A 48 8.00 1.63 -19.89
CA LEU A 48 6.57 1.34 -19.75
C LEU A 48 5.80 2.53 -19.14
N PHE A 49 6.49 3.45 -18.48
CA PHE A 49 5.88 4.56 -17.77
C PHE A 49 6.21 5.89 -18.45
N SER A 50 5.22 6.77 -18.58
CA SER A 50 5.44 8.15 -19.00
C SER A 50 5.91 9.03 -17.85
N TYR A 51 5.25 8.94 -16.70
CA TYR A 51 5.50 9.82 -15.55
C TYR A 51 6.42 9.23 -14.48
N LEU A 52 6.63 7.91 -14.50
CA LEU A 52 7.52 7.20 -13.57
C LEU A 52 8.81 6.72 -14.26
N ALA A 53 9.08 7.12 -15.50
CA ALA A 53 10.30 6.72 -16.21
C ALA A 53 11.57 7.12 -15.44
N ASP A 54 11.58 8.32 -14.87
CA ASP A 54 12.74 8.90 -14.18
C ASP A 54 12.68 8.73 -12.66
N SER A 55 11.60 9.17 -12.03
CA SER A 55 11.40 9.06 -10.58
C SER A 55 9.93 9.27 -10.22
N ALA A 56 9.57 8.97 -8.97
CA ALA A 56 8.29 9.37 -8.41
C ALA A 56 8.44 10.74 -7.74
N SER A 57 7.54 11.67 -8.05
CA SER A 57 7.44 12.97 -7.35
C SER A 57 6.50 12.93 -6.16
N ILE A 58 5.57 11.95 -6.16
CA ILE A 58 4.56 11.73 -5.14
C ILE A 58 4.58 10.25 -4.78
N VAL A 59 4.49 9.94 -3.48
CA VAL A 59 4.38 8.59 -2.96
C VAL A 59 3.16 8.55 -2.04
N GLU A 60 2.20 7.70 -2.38
CA GLU A 60 0.94 7.55 -1.65
C GLU A 60 0.79 6.10 -1.19
N TRP A 61 0.13 5.93 -0.04
CA TRP A 61 -0.25 4.64 0.52
C TRP A 61 -1.55 4.82 1.28
N GLY A 62 -2.35 3.77 1.33
CA GLY A 62 -3.63 3.79 2.01
C GLY A 62 -4.54 2.69 1.50
N GLY A 63 -5.84 2.93 1.64
CA GLY A 63 -6.87 2.13 1.01
C GLY A 63 -7.86 3.04 0.30
N GLU A 64 -8.38 2.57 -0.83
CA GLU A 64 -9.46 3.20 -1.57
C GLU A 64 -10.67 2.26 -1.70
N VAL A 65 -11.87 2.74 -1.38
CA VAL A 65 -13.13 2.08 -1.75
C VAL A 65 -13.85 3.00 -2.71
N VAL A 66 -14.09 2.54 -3.94
CA VAL A 66 -14.85 3.31 -4.93
C VAL A 66 -16.30 2.82 -4.95
N ASN A 67 -17.24 3.77 -4.88
CA ASN A 67 -18.67 3.54 -5.09
C ASN A 67 -19.17 4.40 -6.24
N MET A 68 -19.72 3.77 -7.27
CA MET A 68 -20.29 4.44 -8.44
C MET A 68 -21.83 4.31 -8.52
N GLU A 69 -22.48 3.70 -7.53
CA GLU A 69 -23.95 3.55 -7.53
C GLU A 69 -24.66 4.87 -7.18
N GLU A 70 -25.71 5.19 -7.94
CA GLU A 70 -26.42 6.48 -7.90
C GLU A 70 -27.20 6.71 -6.60
N ASP A 71 -27.62 5.65 -5.91
CA ASP A 71 -28.52 5.73 -4.75
C ASP A 71 -27.79 5.97 -3.41
N GLY A 72 -26.46 6.16 -3.43
CA GLY A 72 -25.67 6.50 -2.24
C GLY A 72 -25.55 5.38 -1.20
N HIS A 73 -26.11 4.20 -1.44
CA HIS A 73 -25.85 3.01 -0.65
C HIS A 73 -24.40 2.59 -0.85
N HIS A 74 -23.65 2.45 0.26
CA HIS A 74 -22.27 1.96 0.21
C HIS A 74 -22.22 0.61 -0.51
N THR A 75 -21.26 0.46 -1.42
CA THR A 75 -21.04 -0.80 -2.12
C THR A 75 -20.81 -1.94 -1.12
N THR A 76 -21.11 -3.16 -1.56
CA THR A 76 -20.66 -4.38 -0.86
C THR A 76 -19.14 -4.59 -0.93
N THR A 77 -18.38 -3.64 -1.49
CA THR A 77 -16.93 -3.73 -1.65
C THR A 77 -16.26 -3.60 -0.29
N GLN A 78 -15.55 -4.65 0.11
CA GLN A 78 -14.86 -4.72 1.39
C GLN A 78 -13.46 -4.13 1.30
N MET A 79 -13.01 -3.47 2.36
CA MET A 79 -11.62 -3.04 2.54
C MET A 79 -11.10 -3.54 3.88
N GLY A 80 -9.89 -4.09 3.87
CA GLY A 80 -9.25 -4.60 5.07
C GLY A 80 -10.16 -5.60 5.79
N SER A 81 -10.37 -5.38 7.08
CA SER A 81 -11.27 -6.17 7.92
C SER A 81 -12.70 -5.62 8.03
N GLY A 82 -12.99 -4.46 7.43
CA GLY A 82 -14.26 -3.75 7.60
C GLY A 82 -14.49 -3.17 9.00
N GLN A 83 -13.47 -3.15 9.86
CA GLN A 83 -13.54 -2.54 11.19
C GLN A 83 -12.90 -1.16 11.19
N LEU A 84 -13.45 -0.24 11.99
CA LEU A 84 -12.86 1.07 12.23
C LEU A 84 -11.50 0.94 12.95
N PRO A 85 -10.59 1.93 12.79
CA PRO A 85 -9.26 1.91 13.40
C PRO A 85 -9.27 1.63 14.92
N ASP A 86 -10.27 2.14 15.63
CA ASP A 86 -10.42 2.01 17.09
C ASP A 86 -10.68 0.57 17.56
N ALA A 87 -11.07 -0.34 16.65
CA ALA A 87 -11.22 -1.75 16.98
C ALA A 87 -9.88 -2.40 17.36
N GLY A 88 -8.75 -1.83 16.92
CA GLY A 88 -7.42 -2.19 17.37
C GLY A 88 -6.90 -3.55 16.89
N PHE A 89 -5.87 -4.06 17.58
CA PHE A 89 -5.15 -5.28 17.22
C PHE A 89 -6.08 -6.50 17.08
N THR A 90 -5.80 -7.38 16.11
CA THR A 90 -6.64 -8.52 15.66
C THR A 90 -7.98 -8.18 15.00
N LYS A 91 -8.39 -6.92 14.98
CA LYS A 91 -9.69 -6.49 14.42
C LYS A 91 -9.56 -5.49 13.30
N ALA A 92 -8.77 -4.44 13.47
CA ALA A 92 -8.54 -3.41 12.46
C ALA A 92 -7.37 -3.79 11.54
N SER A 93 -7.47 -3.38 10.27
CA SER A 93 -6.36 -3.42 9.33
C SER A 93 -5.47 -2.19 9.51
N TYR A 94 -4.17 -2.34 9.22
CA TYR A 94 -3.21 -1.25 9.33
C TYR A 94 -2.14 -1.33 8.25
N LEU A 95 -1.49 -0.19 8.03
CA LEU A 95 -0.20 -0.05 7.36
C LEU A 95 0.77 0.51 8.40
N ARG A 96 1.99 -0.03 8.47
CA ARG A 96 2.99 0.40 9.45
C ARG A 96 4.40 0.36 8.86
N ASN A 97 5.34 1.01 9.56
CA ASN A 97 6.76 1.05 9.19
C ASN A 97 6.99 1.53 7.75
N ILE A 98 6.34 2.64 7.39
CA ILE A 98 6.37 3.18 6.04
C ILE A 98 7.68 3.95 5.84
N GLN A 99 8.36 3.61 4.75
CA GLN A 99 9.63 4.21 4.36
C GLN A 99 9.62 4.47 2.85
N VAL A 100 10.38 5.46 2.43
CA VAL A 100 10.56 5.84 1.02
C VAL A 100 12.01 5.57 0.62
N VAL A 101 12.20 5.00 -0.57
CA VAL A 101 13.53 4.82 -1.15
C VAL A 101 13.97 6.12 -1.81
N ASP A 102 15.06 6.71 -1.33
CA ASP A 102 15.63 7.93 -1.88
C ASP A 102 16.46 7.70 -3.16
N SER A 103 16.91 8.78 -3.80
CA SER A 103 17.73 8.73 -5.03
C SER A 103 19.08 8.03 -4.84
N SER A 104 19.55 7.92 -3.60
CA SER A 104 20.77 7.20 -3.24
C SER A 104 20.48 5.74 -2.85
N ASN A 105 19.27 5.27 -3.14
CA ASN A 105 18.77 3.93 -2.87
C ASN A 105 18.76 3.54 -1.39
N ASN A 106 18.48 4.50 -0.50
CA ASN A 106 18.34 4.26 0.93
C ASN A 106 16.88 4.39 1.38
N LEU A 107 16.47 3.54 2.32
CA LEU A 107 15.20 3.69 3.01
C LEU A 107 15.26 4.88 3.98
N LYS A 108 14.27 5.77 3.89
CA LYS A 108 14.11 6.94 4.74
C LYS A 108 12.68 7.02 5.27
N GLU A 109 12.53 7.51 6.48
CA GLU A 109 11.20 7.88 6.97
C GLU A 109 10.63 9.01 6.10
N PRO A 110 9.35 8.92 5.71
CA PRO A 110 8.72 9.96 4.92
C PRO A 110 8.61 11.26 5.74
N LYS A 111 8.77 12.40 5.07
CA LYS A 111 8.65 13.74 5.65
C LYS A 111 7.55 14.50 4.92
N GLY A 112 6.92 15.45 5.62
CA GLY A 112 5.87 16.29 5.03
C GLY A 112 4.61 15.49 4.65
N LEU A 113 4.20 14.57 5.52
CA LEU A 113 3.00 13.77 5.32
C LEU A 113 1.75 14.63 5.25
N ASN A 114 0.93 14.40 4.23
CA ASN A 114 -0.43 14.93 4.13
C ASN A 114 -1.41 13.76 4.22
N THR A 115 -2.48 13.92 4.96
CA THR A 115 -3.58 12.94 5.04
C THR A 115 -4.73 13.41 4.16
N PHE A 116 -5.35 12.47 3.44
CA PHE A 116 -6.49 12.74 2.58
C PHE A 116 -7.59 11.71 2.86
N THR A 117 -8.84 12.16 2.94
CA THR A 117 -10.03 11.32 3.02
C THR A 117 -11.20 12.04 2.36
N GLU A 118 -11.89 11.38 1.42
CA GLU A 118 -13.05 11.98 0.76
C GLU A 118 -14.30 12.00 1.65
N LYS A 119 -14.44 11.00 2.52
CA LYS A 119 -15.56 10.86 3.47
C LYS A 119 -15.05 10.43 4.83
N SER A 120 -14.63 11.39 5.65
CA SER A 120 -14.03 11.12 6.97
C SER A 120 -14.92 10.24 7.87
N SER A 121 -16.24 10.46 7.88
CA SER A 121 -17.19 9.69 8.69
C SER A 121 -17.24 8.19 8.39
N CYS A 122 -16.68 7.75 7.26
CA CYS A 122 -16.60 6.34 6.89
C CYS A 122 -15.31 5.66 7.39
N PHE A 123 -14.33 6.44 7.85
CA PHE A 123 -12.97 5.96 8.15
C PHE A 123 -12.41 6.45 9.50
N THR A 124 -13.05 7.44 10.13
CA THR A 124 -12.70 8.02 11.44
C THR A 124 -13.98 8.41 12.18
N GLU A 125 -14.10 8.10 13.47
CA GLU A 125 -15.08 8.78 14.36
C GLU A 125 -14.55 10.15 14.83
#